data_AF-A0A7Z8QEW8-F1
#
_entry.id   AF-A0A7Z8QEW8-F1
#
_cell.length_a   1.000
_cell.length_b   1.000
_cell.length_c   1.000
_cell.angle_alpha   90.00
_cell.angle_beta   90.00
_cell.angle_gamma   90.00
#
_symmetry.space_group_name_H-M   'P 1'
#
loop_
_entity.id
_entity.type
_entity.pdbx_description
1 polymer ?
#
loop_
_entity_poly.entity_id
_entity_poly.type
_entity_poly.pdbx_seq_one_letter_code
_entity_poly.pdbx_strand_id
1 'polypeptide(L)'
;MPLPRNSAYTRGLLIGLSQPGLEVLSMFKAVRRTVKQLTHNEQTPWESHSLTEDIYFNGSGTGVTVGTAPVIITDNTENLFWQIVTQENNLSFYQKYINRYPYGIYSQQAKASIQS
;
A
#
# COMPACT_ATOMS: atom_id res chain seq x y z
N MET A 1 -15.78 29.42 9.32
CA MET A 1 -15.16 28.09 9.53
C MET A 1 -14.38 27.71 8.29
N PRO A 2 -13.13 27.23 8.39
CA PRO A 2 -12.43 26.69 7.23
C PRO A 2 -13.16 25.44 6.74
N LEU A 3 -13.39 25.35 5.44
CA LEU A 3 -13.94 24.13 4.84
C LEU A 3 -12.95 22.97 5.06
N PRO A 4 -13.41 21.77 5.45
CA PRO A 4 -12.52 20.62 5.52
C PRO A 4 -11.89 20.40 4.14
N ARG A 5 -10.57 20.22 4.09
CA ARG A 5 -9.78 20.09 2.86
C ARG A 5 -10.27 18.93 1.95
N ASN A 6 -10.98 17.96 2.52
CA ASN A 6 -11.46 16.76 1.84
C ASN A 6 -12.95 16.54 2.09
N SER A 7 -13.64 15.91 1.13
CA SER A 7 -15.01 15.43 1.31
C SER A 7 -15.13 14.41 2.46
N ALA A 8 -16.33 14.23 3.03
CA ALA A 8 -16.58 13.22 4.06
C ALA A 8 -16.18 11.80 3.59
N TYR A 9 -16.45 11.49 2.33
CA TYR A 9 -16.07 10.21 1.72
C TYR A 9 -14.56 10.06 1.60
N THR A 10 -13.88 11.04 1.01
CA THR A 10 -12.41 11.03 0.86
C THR A 10 -11.72 10.92 2.21
N ARG A 11 -12.25 11.59 3.23
CA ARG A 11 -11.72 11.49 4.59
C ARG A 11 -11.85 10.07 5.17
N GLY A 12 -13.02 9.44 5.02
CA GLY A 12 -13.20 8.05 5.44
C GLY A 12 -12.28 7.09 4.69
N LEU A 13 -12.11 7.29 3.38
CA LEU A 13 -11.28 6.44 2.54
C LEU A 13 -9.80 6.50 2.93
N LEU A 14 -9.26 7.70 3.19
CA LEU A 14 -7.87 7.87 3.64
C LEU A 14 -7.61 7.16 4.98
N ILE A 15 -8.57 7.19 5.90
CA ILE A 15 -8.48 6.47 7.17
C ILE A 15 -8.44 4.96 6.90
N GLY A 16 -9.34 4.44 6.07
CA GLY A 16 -9.41 3.03 5.74
C GLY A 16 -8.16 2.48 5.05
N LEU A 17 -7.66 3.19 4.03
CA LEU A 17 -6.47 2.80 3.27
C LEU A 17 -5.19 2.77 4.11
N SER A 18 -5.14 3.54 5.20
CA SER A 18 -3.99 3.57 6.11
C SER A 18 -3.94 2.39 7.09
N GLN A 19 -5.03 1.60 7.20
CA GLN A 19 -5.13 0.51 8.17
C GLN A 19 -4.66 -0.81 7.56
N PRO A 20 -3.50 -1.35 7.98
CA PRO A 20 -3.06 -2.67 7.53
C PRO A 20 -3.99 -3.76 8.06
N GLY A 21 -4.23 -4.80 7.25
CA GLY A 21 -5.04 -5.95 7.63
C GLY A 21 -6.55 -5.69 7.69
N LEU A 22 -7.03 -4.52 7.24
CA LEU A 22 -8.46 -4.25 7.10
C LEU A 22 -8.96 -4.79 5.76
N GLU A 23 -9.91 -5.72 5.81
CA GLU A 23 -10.60 -6.27 4.64
C GLU A 23 -11.37 -5.16 3.90
N VAL A 24 -11.40 -5.19 2.57
CA VAL A 24 -11.85 -4.08 1.72
C VAL A 24 -13.34 -3.75 1.87
N LEU A 25 -14.22 -4.73 2.00
CA LEU A 25 -15.65 -4.51 2.21
C LEU A 25 -15.89 -3.98 3.63
N SER A 26 -15.10 -4.43 4.61
CA SER A 26 -15.08 -3.91 5.97
C SER A 26 -14.59 -2.46 6.01
N MET A 27 -13.60 -2.12 5.18
CA MET A 27 -13.16 -0.75 4.94
C MET A 27 -14.30 0.10 4.38
N PHE A 28 -14.99 -0.34 3.32
CA PHE A 28 -16.13 0.41 2.76
C PHE A 28 -17.29 0.57 3.75
N LYS A 29 -17.59 -0.44 4.56
CA LYS A 29 -18.54 -0.32 5.69
C LYS A 29 -18.10 0.77 6.68
N ALA A 30 -16.81 0.85 7.00
CA ALA A 30 -16.27 1.90 7.88
C ALA A 30 -16.35 3.30 7.23
N VAL A 31 -16.08 3.41 5.92
CA VAL A 31 -16.26 4.66 5.16
C VAL A 31 -17.71 5.10 5.22
N ARG A 32 -18.68 4.21 4.97
CA ARG A 32 -20.11 4.53 5.05
C ARG A 32 -20.51 5.03 6.44
N ARG A 33 -20.06 4.37 7.51
CA ARG A 33 -20.29 4.85 8.89
C ARG A 33 -19.73 6.25 9.10
N THR A 34 -18.51 6.48 8.64
CA THR A 34 -17.84 7.79 8.75
C THR A 34 -18.61 8.88 7.99
N VAL A 35 -19.05 8.60 6.77
CA VAL A 35 -19.84 9.57 5.98
C VAL A 35 -21.16 9.87 6.65
N LYS A 36 -21.90 8.84 7.10
CA LYS A 36 -23.16 9.06 7.82
C LYS A 36 -22.96 9.88 9.09
N GLN A 37 -21.89 9.65 9.84
CA GLN A 37 -21.58 10.43 11.03
C GLN A 37 -21.24 11.89 10.70
N LEU A 38 -20.37 12.13 9.73
CA LEU A 38 -19.92 13.48 9.36
C LEU A 38 -21.00 14.31 8.66
N THR A 39 -21.98 13.66 8.06
CA THR A 39 -23.07 14.30 7.31
C THR A 39 -24.40 14.24 8.04
N HIS A 40 -24.43 13.83 9.31
CA HIS A 40 -25.67 13.65 10.08
C HIS A 40 -26.73 12.79 9.35
N ASN A 41 -26.28 11.75 8.66
CA ASN A 41 -27.06 10.84 7.81
C ASN A 41 -27.63 11.44 6.52
N GLU A 42 -27.25 12.66 6.13
CA GLU A 42 -27.68 13.26 4.85
C GLU A 42 -27.06 12.55 3.64
N GLN A 43 -25.88 11.93 3.81
CA GLN A 43 -25.22 11.18 2.74
C GLN A 43 -25.05 9.71 3.11
N THR A 44 -25.38 8.83 2.15
CA THR A 44 -25.14 7.40 2.24
C THR A 44 -24.37 6.94 0.99
N PRO A 45 -23.06 6.66 1.12
CA PRO A 45 -22.27 6.10 0.03
C PRO A 45 -22.78 4.73 -0.42
N TRP A 46 -22.68 4.51 -1.72
CA TRP A 46 -22.96 3.24 -2.40
C TRP A 46 -21.67 2.64 -2.97
N GLU A 47 -21.57 1.32 -2.87
CA GLU A 47 -20.52 0.51 -3.47
C GLU A 47 -21.17 -0.66 -4.22
N SER A 48 -20.54 -1.10 -5.31
CA SER A 48 -20.94 -2.27 -6.09
C SER A 48 -19.70 -3.12 -6.32
N HIS A 49 -19.81 -4.42 -6.07
CA HIS A 49 -18.70 -5.35 -6.23
C HIS A 49 -19.19 -6.75 -6.57
N SER A 50 -18.32 -7.51 -7.23
CA SER A 50 -18.47 -8.94 -7.50
C SER A 50 -17.28 -9.73 -6.96
N LEU A 51 -16.66 -9.24 -5.88
CA LEU A 51 -15.53 -9.89 -5.21
C LEU A 51 -15.96 -11.27 -4.71
N THR A 52 -15.14 -12.27 -5.01
CA THR A 52 -15.31 -13.66 -4.54
C THR A 52 -14.37 -14.00 -3.39
N GLU A 53 -13.32 -13.21 -3.20
CA GLU A 53 -12.27 -13.41 -2.20
C GLU A 53 -12.11 -12.16 -1.33
N ASP A 54 -11.53 -12.35 -0.15
CA ASP A 54 -11.17 -11.26 0.74
C ASP A 54 -9.96 -10.49 0.20
N ILE A 55 -10.10 -9.18 0.04
CA ILE A 55 -9.03 -8.29 -0.42
C ILE A 55 -8.64 -7.38 0.74
N TYR A 56 -7.34 -7.15 0.90
CA TYR A 56 -6.78 -6.29 1.94
C TYR A 56 -5.88 -5.24 1.30
N PHE A 57 -6.04 -3.99 1.72
CA PHE A 57 -5.07 -2.95 1.40
C PHE A 57 -4.00 -2.88 2.50
N ASN A 58 -2.80 -2.42 2.13
CA ASN A 58 -1.72 -2.15 3.08
C ASN A 58 -1.27 -3.38 3.92
N GLY A 59 -1.36 -4.59 3.36
CA GLY A 59 -0.91 -5.85 3.98
C GLY A 59 -2.05 -6.77 4.39
N SER A 60 -1.81 -8.09 4.35
CA SER A 60 -2.82 -9.11 4.63
C SER A 60 -3.13 -9.19 6.13
N GLY A 61 -4.42 -9.24 6.48
CA GLY A 61 -4.86 -9.60 7.83
C GLY A 61 -4.51 -11.07 8.10
N THR A 62 -3.31 -11.32 8.61
CA THR A 62 -2.80 -12.64 9.04
C THR A 62 -3.22 -13.84 8.18
N GLY A 63 -2.35 -14.23 7.24
CA GLY A 63 -2.24 -15.62 6.78
C GLY A 63 -2.94 -15.96 5.47
N VAL A 64 -2.27 -15.68 4.35
CA VAL A 64 -2.34 -16.60 3.19
C VAL A 64 -0.97 -17.23 3.05
N THR A 65 -0.76 -18.32 3.79
CA THR A 65 0.27 -19.32 3.51
C THR A 65 -0.29 -20.20 2.39
N VAL A 66 -0.23 -19.74 1.14
CA VAL A 66 -0.42 -20.63 -0.01
C VAL A 66 0.96 -21.13 -0.42
N GLY A 67 1.27 -22.36 -0.01
CA GLY A 67 2.40 -23.13 -0.52
C GLY A 67 3.74 -22.87 0.19
N THR A 68 4.47 -23.95 0.41
CA THR A 68 5.75 -24.07 1.12
C THR A 68 6.93 -23.43 0.38
N ALA A 69 6.89 -22.12 0.12
CA ALA A 69 8.05 -21.33 -0.29
C ALA A 69 8.12 -20.08 0.58
N PRO A 70 9.32 -19.62 1.00
CA PRO A 70 9.45 -18.36 1.73
C PRO A 70 8.88 -17.25 0.86
N VAL A 71 7.76 -16.68 1.29
CA VAL A 71 7.21 -15.46 0.70
C VAL A 71 8.20 -14.34 1.05
N ILE A 72 9.13 -14.09 0.14
CA ILE A 72 9.86 -12.83 0.11
C ILE A 72 8.78 -11.78 -0.13
N ILE A 73 8.49 -10.95 0.87
CA ILE A 73 7.62 -9.79 0.71
C ILE A 73 8.36 -8.84 -0.22
N THR A 74 8.22 -9.05 -1.53
CA THR A 74 8.58 -8.07 -2.53
C THR A 74 7.53 -6.98 -2.47
N ASP A 75 7.86 -5.85 -1.84
CA ASP A 75 7.15 -4.61 -2.15
C ASP A 75 7.28 -4.42 -3.67
N ASN A 76 6.16 -4.47 -4.39
CA ASN A 76 6.17 -4.35 -5.85
C ASN A 76 6.86 -3.04 -6.28
N THR A 77 6.85 -2.03 -5.41
CA THR A 77 7.56 -0.76 -5.56
C THR A 77 9.08 -0.93 -5.53
N GLU A 78 9.61 -1.77 -4.64
CA GLU A 78 11.05 -2.05 -4.55
C GLU A 78 11.54 -2.81 -5.78
N ASN A 79 10.78 -3.80 -6.25
CA ASN A 79 11.08 -4.54 -7.48
C ASN A 79 11.12 -3.64 -8.71
N LEU A 80 10.12 -2.78 -8.88
CA LEU A 80 10.08 -1.82 -9.99
C LEU A 80 11.25 -0.83 -9.91
N PHE A 81 11.57 -0.35 -8.71
CA PHE A 81 12.69 0.56 -8.51
C PHE A 81 14.04 -0.13 -8.80
N TRP A 82 14.20 -1.40 -8.43
CA TRP A 82 15.38 -2.19 -8.76
C TRP A 82 15.55 -2.43 -10.27
N GLN A 83 14.46 -2.68 -10.99
CA GLN A 83 14.51 -2.80 -12.46
C GLN A 83 14.99 -1.50 -13.13
N ILE A 84 14.55 -0.34 -12.63
CA ILE A 84 15.03 0.96 -13.12
C ILE A 84 16.52 1.13 -12.81
N VAL A 85 16.95 0.82 -11.59
CA VAL A 85 18.36 0.96 -11.15
C VAL A 85 19.29 0.10 -12.00
N THR A 86 18.88 -1.14 -12.31
CA THR A 86 19.68 -2.07 -13.11
C THR A 86 19.65 -1.75 -14.61
N GLN A 87 18.56 -1.19 -15.14
CA GLN A 87 18.53 -0.70 -16.53
C GLN A 87 19.43 0.52 -16.76
N GLU A 88 19.36 1.50 -15.84
CA GLU A 88 20.18 2.72 -15.94
C GLU A 88 21.67 2.43 -15.73
N ASN A 89 21.98 1.36 -14.99
CA ASN A 89 23.33 0.87 -14.69
C ASN A 89 24.32 1.98 -14.30
N ASN A 90 23.86 2.90 -13.45
CA ASN A 90 24.62 4.07 -13.02
C ASN A 90 24.80 4.06 -11.50
N LEU A 91 26.01 4.33 -11.03
CA LEU A 91 26.40 4.36 -9.62
C LEU A 91 25.49 5.27 -8.76
N SER A 92 25.00 6.38 -9.32
CA SER A 92 24.07 7.29 -8.66
C SER A 92 22.71 6.63 -8.34
N PHE A 93 22.22 5.75 -9.21
CA PHE A 93 20.96 5.03 -8.99
C PHE A 93 21.11 3.94 -7.93
N TYR A 94 22.23 3.22 -7.91
CA TYR A 94 22.51 2.25 -6.84
C TYR A 94 22.61 2.92 -5.46
N GLN A 95 23.23 4.10 -5.37
CA GLN A 95 23.26 4.88 -4.12
C GLN A 95 21.85 5.30 -3.67
N LYS A 96 21.01 5.78 -4.60
CA LYS A 96 19.61 6.12 -4.31
C LYS A 96 18.83 4.90 -3.81
N TYR A 97 19.04 3.73 -4.42
CA TYR A 97 18.43 2.47 -4.00
C TYR A 97 18.80 2.14 -2.54
N ILE A 98 20.09 2.19 -2.16
CA ILE A 98 20.52 1.88 -0.79
C ILE A 98 20.01 2.90 0.22
N ASN A 99 19.98 4.19 -0.13
CA ASN A 99 19.44 5.23 0.75
C ASN A 99 17.94 5.06 1.01
N ARG A 100 17.20 4.59 -0.01
CA ARG A 100 15.75 4.36 0.05
C ARG A 100 15.42 3.03 0.76
N TYR A 101 16.19 1.99 0.48
CA TYR A 101 16.01 0.62 0.96
C TYR A 101 17.29 0.09 1.61
N PRO A 102 17.70 0.62 2.78
CA PRO A 102 18.96 0.25 3.44
C PRO A 102 18.99 -1.23 3.87
N TYR A 103 17.81 -1.81 4.10
CA TYR A 103 17.58 -3.23 4.41
C TYR A 103 16.77 -3.93 3.31
N GLY A 104 16.77 -3.40 2.09
CA GLY A 104 16.06 -3.95 0.94
C GLY A 104 16.63 -5.29 0.46
N ILE A 105 15.84 -6.05 -0.29
CA ILE A 105 16.22 -7.39 -0.78
C ILE A 105 17.40 -7.35 -1.77
N TYR A 106 17.53 -6.25 -2.53
CA TYR A 106 18.65 -6.02 -3.45
C TYR A 106 19.74 -5.12 -2.84
N SER A 107 19.67 -4.80 -1.55
CA SER A 107 20.64 -3.90 -0.90
C SER A 107 22.07 -4.44 -0.96
N GLN A 108 22.26 -5.75 -0.85
CA GLN A 108 23.58 -6.37 -0.99
C GLN A 108 24.09 -6.30 -2.43
N GLN A 109 23.22 -6.53 -3.41
CA GLN A 109 23.57 -6.44 -4.83
C GLN A 109 23.90 -5.01 -5.24
N ALA A 110 23.09 -4.04 -4.82
CA ALA A 110 23.34 -2.62 -5.04
C ALA A 110 24.66 -2.16 -4.41
N LYS A 111 25.00 -2.63 -3.19
CA LYS A 111 26.29 -2.33 -2.54
C LYS A 111 27.46 -2.90 -3.32
N ALA A 112 27.33 -4.13 -3.83
CA ALA A 112 28.36 -4.76 -4.66
C ALA A 112 28.61 -3.97 -5.97
N SER A 113 27.54 -3.51 -6.63
CA SER A 113 27.62 -2.70 -7.87
C SER A 113 28.25 -1.32 -7.68
N ILE A 114 28.30 -0.78 -6.46
CA ILE A 114 29.01 0.48 -6.17
C ILE A 114 30.50 0.25 -5.92
N GLN A 115 30.87 -0.94 -5.46
CA GLN A 115 32.25 -1.29 -5.12
C GLN A 115 33.04 -1.91 -6.29
N SER A 116 32.41 -2.07 -7.45
CA SER A 116 33.02 -2.55 -8.70
C SER A 116 33.16 -1.43 -9.71
#